data_AF-A0A1Z9DCD1-F1
#
_entry.id   AF-A0A1Z9DCD1-F1
#
_cell.length_a   1.000
_cell.length_b   1.000
_cell.length_c   1.000
_cell.angle_alpha   90.00
_cell.angle_beta   90.00
_cell.angle_gamma   90.00
#
_symmetry.space_group_name_H-M   'P 1'
#
loop_
_entity.id
_entity.type
_entity.pdbx_description
1 polymer ?
#
loop_
_entity_poly.entity_id
_entity_poly.type
_entity_poly.pdbx_seq_one_letter_code
_entity_poly.pdbx_strand_id
1 'polypeptide(L)'
;MKKQLKKAKINIEIELNENNIAENISWLASDSGQDYIDSKSMILSMWDGEKKEALSIDIWTKDMTVQEMKFFTFQILLKMNEVIKKSTGDEKLVSEMRKFIKKLGIMMDVLKK
;
A
#
# COMPACT_ATOMS: atom_id res chain seq x y z
N MET A 1 33.08 -15.59 -6.20
CA MET A 1 31.93 -16.02 -7.03
C MET A 1 31.05 -14.80 -7.31
N LYS A 2 30.66 -14.56 -8.58
CA LYS A 2 29.74 -13.45 -8.90
C LYS A 2 28.34 -13.80 -8.37
N LYS A 3 27.73 -12.89 -7.60
CA LYS A 3 26.35 -13.02 -7.12
C LYS A 3 25.41 -12.99 -8.33
N GLN A 4 24.65 -14.06 -8.55
CA GLN A 4 23.60 -14.08 -9.56
C GLN A 4 22.41 -13.27 -9.03
N LEU A 5 21.96 -12.28 -9.80
CA LEU A 5 20.84 -11.42 -9.43
C LEU A 5 19.58 -11.89 -10.18
N LYS A 6 18.50 -12.15 -9.44
CA LYS A 6 17.18 -12.33 -10.03
C LYS A 6 16.58 -10.97 -10.33
N LYS A 7 16.01 -10.79 -11.51
CA LYS A 7 15.20 -9.62 -11.86
C LYS A 7 13.73 -10.04 -11.80
N ALA A 8 12.93 -9.28 -11.05
CA ALA A 8 11.48 -9.37 -11.06
C ALA A 8 10.91 -8.04 -11.59
N LYS A 9 9.77 -8.09 -12.26
CA LYS A 9 9.05 -6.92 -12.75
C LYS A 9 7.68 -6.87 -12.12
N ILE A 10 7.26 -5.65 -11.76
CA ILE A 10 5.88 -5.32 -11.42
C ILE A 10 5.39 -4.40 -12.54
N ASN A 11 4.38 -4.84 -13.28
CA ASN A 11 3.68 -4.01 -14.25
C ASN A 11 2.37 -3.56 -13.60
N ILE A 12 2.08 -2.27 -13.66
CA ILE A 12 0.84 -1.68 -13.16
C ILE A 12 0.24 -0.90 -14.32
N GLU A 13 -1.00 -1.21 -14.65
CA GLU A 13 -1.78 -0.54 -15.68
C GLU A 13 -2.94 0.19 -15.02
N ILE A 14 -3.11 1.47 -15.38
CA ILE A 14 -4.15 2.34 -14.85
C ILE A 14 -4.89 2.92 -16.04
N GLU A 15 -6.17 2.63 -16.13
CA GLU A 15 -7.06 3.20 -17.13
C GLU A 15 -7.72 4.45 -16.54
N LEU A 16 -7.53 5.58 -17.22
CA LEU A 16 -8.05 6.88 -16.80
C LEU A 16 -9.16 7.33 -17.77
N ASN A 17 -10.19 7.97 -17.24
CA ASN A 17 -11.18 8.65 -18.07
C ASN A 17 -10.71 10.05 -18.52
N GLU A 18 -11.57 10.77 -19.25
CA GLU A 18 -11.30 12.11 -19.79
C GLU A 18 -10.92 13.17 -18.73
N ASN A 19 -11.29 12.93 -17.46
CA ASN A 19 -10.98 13.81 -16.33
C ASN A 19 -9.80 13.31 -15.49
N ASN A 20 -9.01 12.35 -15.98
CA ASN A 20 -7.92 11.69 -15.27
C ASN A 20 -8.34 10.96 -13.98
N ILE A 21 -9.59 10.50 -13.90
CA ILE A 21 -10.06 9.64 -12.80
C ILE A 21 -9.83 8.18 -13.20
N ALA A 22 -9.25 7.39 -12.29
CA ALA A 22 -9.03 5.97 -12.52
C ALA A 22 -10.34 5.20 -12.58
N GLU A 23 -10.55 4.49 -13.68
CA GLU A 23 -11.67 3.57 -13.89
C GLU A 23 -11.24 2.14 -13.53
N ASN A 24 -10.06 1.72 -13.99
CA ASN A 24 -9.51 0.40 -13.69
C ASN A 24 -8.03 0.48 -13.26
N ILE A 25 -7.62 -0.42 -12.37
CA ILE A 25 -6.23 -0.65 -11.99
C ILE A 25 -5.99 -2.15 -12.08
N SER A 26 -4.99 -2.57 -12.85
CA SER A 26 -4.57 -3.95 -12.90
C SER A 26 -3.05 -4.05 -12.70
N TRP A 27 -2.59 -5.15 -12.13
CA TRP A 27 -1.15 -5.33 -11.90
C TRP A 27 -0.71 -6.78 -12.07
N LEU A 28 0.55 -6.95 -12.46
CA LEU A 28 1.17 -8.25 -12.69
C LEU A 28 2.59 -8.26 -12.12
N ALA A 29 2.90 -9.27 -11.30
CA ALA A 29 4.26 -9.60 -10.92
C ALA A 29 4.79 -10.74 -11.79
N SER A 30 5.95 -10.53 -12.44
CA SER A 30 6.57 -11.51 -13.35
C SER A 30 6.82 -12.88 -12.71
N ASP A 31 6.95 -12.90 -11.40
CA ASP A 31 7.31 -14.07 -10.61
C ASP A 31 6.10 -14.75 -9.96
N SER A 32 4.89 -14.23 -10.16
CA SER A 32 3.66 -14.74 -9.52
C SER A 32 3.08 -15.97 -10.21
N GLY A 33 3.38 -16.19 -11.49
CA GLY A 33 2.75 -17.23 -12.30
C GLY A 33 1.25 -17.00 -12.57
N GLN A 34 0.74 -15.80 -12.29
CA GLN A 34 -0.64 -15.39 -12.51
C GLN A 34 -0.71 -14.40 -13.69
N ASP A 35 -1.90 -14.24 -14.27
CA ASP A 35 -2.20 -13.12 -15.17
C ASP A 35 -2.42 -11.82 -14.38
N TYR A 36 -2.77 -10.74 -15.07
CA TYR A 36 -3.09 -9.46 -14.42
C TYR A 36 -4.21 -9.61 -13.39
N ILE A 37 -4.03 -8.95 -12.24
CA ILE A 37 -4.97 -8.94 -11.13
C ILE A 37 -5.58 -7.54 -11.03
N ASP A 38 -6.90 -7.46 -11.09
CA ASP A 38 -7.63 -6.22 -10.91
C ASP A 38 -7.59 -5.75 -9.44
N SER A 39 -7.52 -4.43 -9.26
CA SER A 39 -7.56 -3.75 -7.97
C SER A 39 -8.40 -2.49 -8.04
N LYS A 40 -8.98 -2.11 -6.90
CA LYS A 40 -9.69 -0.83 -6.75
C LYS A 40 -8.78 0.30 -6.25
N SER A 41 -7.59 -0.02 -5.75
CA SER A 41 -6.67 1.00 -5.23
C SER A 41 -5.24 0.49 -5.13
N MET A 42 -4.29 1.43 -5.14
CA MET A 42 -2.89 1.19 -4.87
C MET A 42 -2.30 2.41 -4.15
N ILE A 43 -1.43 2.14 -3.18
CA ILE A 43 -0.47 3.12 -2.65
C ILE A 43 0.93 2.57 -2.95
N LEU A 44 1.70 3.32 -3.73
CA LEU A 44 3.07 2.98 -4.10
C LEU A 44 3.99 4.09 -3.64
N SER A 45 4.94 3.78 -2.74
CA SER A 45 5.93 4.74 -2.23
C SER A 45 7.36 4.24 -2.44
N MET A 46 8.25 5.14 -2.86
CA MET A 46 9.66 4.87 -3.13
C MET A 46 10.50 5.94 -2.44
N TRP A 47 11.64 5.53 -1.87
CA TRP A 47 12.57 6.45 -1.23
C TRP A 47 13.54 7.04 -2.26
N ASP A 48 13.53 8.36 -2.41
CA ASP A 48 14.56 9.09 -3.14
C ASP A 48 15.71 9.42 -2.16
N GLY A 49 16.84 8.74 -2.34
CA GLY A 49 18.01 8.89 -1.48
C GLY A 49 18.76 10.22 -1.65
N GLU A 50 18.63 10.88 -2.81
CA GLU A 50 19.30 12.16 -3.08
C GLU A 50 18.53 13.30 -2.43
N LYS A 51 17.21 13.34 -2.62
CA LYS A 51 16.34 14.37 -2.05
C LYS A 51 15.92 14.09 -0.61
N LYS A 52 16.10 12.84 -0.15
CA LYS A 52 15.68 12.36 1.17
C LYS A 52 14.17 12.52 1.40
N GLU A 53 13.38 12.12 0.41
CA GLU A 53 11.93 12.17 0.45
C GLU A 53 11.27 10.91 -0.10
N ALA A 54 10.00 10.72 0.22
CA ALA A 54 9.19 9.65 -0.34
C ALA A 54 8.45 10.16 -1.59
N LEU A 55 8.76 9.57 -2.75
CA LEU A 55 7.93 9.70 -3.95
C LEU A 55 6.74 8.76 -3.78
N SER A 56 5.52 9.24 -3.98
CA SER A 56 4.32 8.41 -3.79
C SER A 56 3.27 8.64 -4.88
N ILE A 57 2.55 7.56 -5.18
CA ILE A 57 1.36 7.56 -6.03
C ILE A 57 0.24 6.88 -5.24
N ASP A 58 -0.86 7.60 -5.02
CA ASP A 58 -2.03 7.14 -4.27
C ASP A 58 -3.24 7.22 -5.19
N ILE A 59 -3.78 6.07 -5.61
CA ILE A 59 -4.87 6.00 -6.58
C ILE A 59 -5.96 5.08 -6.05
N TRP A 60 -7.20 5.45 -6.33
CA TRP A 60 -8.42 4.70 -6.06
C TRP A 60 -9.27 4.79 -7.32
N THR A 61 -9.94 3.71 -7.67
CA THR A 61 -10.93 3.72 -8.75
C THR A 61 -12.19 4.42 -8.27
N LYS A 62 -12.95 4.95 -9.22
CA LYS A 62 -14.24 5.62 -8.96
C LYS A 62 -15.24 4.74 -8.19
N ASP A 63 -15.17 3.42 -8.39
CA ASP A 63 -16.07 2.43 -7.79
C ASP A 63 -15.65 1.97 -6.38
N MET A 64 -14.54 2.49 -5.85
CA MET A 64 -14.14 2.21 -4.48
C MET A 64 -15.03 3.01 -3.52
N THR A 65 -15.76 2.31 -2.66
CA THR A 65 -16.60 2.96 -1.65
C THR A 65 -15.76 3.61 -0.56
N VAL A 66 -16.30 4.63 0.10
CA VAL A 66 -15.63 5.28 1.25
C VAL A 66 -15.31 4.27 2.36
N GLN A 67 -16.15 3.26 2.56
CA GLN A 67 -15.89 2.21 3.55
C GLN A 67 -14.71 1.32 3.16
N GLU A 68 -14.59 0.94 1.88
CA GLU A 68 -13.43 0.23 1.36
C GLU A 68 -12.16 1.06 1.49
N MET A 69 -12.20 2.37 1.20
CA MET A 69 -11.06 3.29 1.36
C MET A 69 -10.56 3.29 2.81
N LYS A 70 -11.47 3.50 3.77
CA LYS A 70 -11.15 3.44 5.21
C LYS A 70 -10.54 2.10 5.61
N PHE A 71 -11.11 0.99 5.12
CA PHE A 71 -10.60 -0.34 5.39
C PHE A 71 -9.19 -0.54 4.81
N PHE A 72 -8.96 -0.14 3.57
CA PHE A 72 -7.66 -0.25 2.91
C PHE A 72 -6.59 0.59 3.63
N THR A 73 -6.90 1.85 3.97
CA THR A 73 -5.99 2.70 4.76
C THR A 73 -5.66 2.07 6.11
N PHE A 74 -6.65 1.50 6.81
CA PHE A 74 -6.42 0.79 8.07
C PHE A 74 -5.45 -0.39 7.90
N GLN A 75 -5.60 -1.18 6.83
CA GLN A 75 -4.68 -2.29 6.52
C GLN A 75 -3.26 -1.82 6.20
N ILE A 76 -3.11 -0.71 5.47
CA ILE A 76 -1.79 -0.12 5.18
C ILE A 76 -1.11 0.32 6.47
N LEU A 77 -1.82 0.96 7.39
CA LEU A 77 -1.25 1.36 8.68
C LEU A 77 -0.78 0.14 9.51
N LEU A 78 -1.56 -0.94 9.55
CA LEU A 78 -1.14 -2.19 10.19
C LEU A 78 0.14 -2.74 9.53
N LYS A 79 0.21 -2.73 8.20
CA LYS A 79 1.39 -3.16 7.47
C LYS A 79 2.61 -2.31 7.79
N MET A 80 2.46 -0.98 7.87
CA MET A 80 3.55 -0.06 8.23
C MET A 80 4.07 -0.34 9.65
N ASN A 81 3.18 -0.66 10.60
CA ASN A 81 3.59 -1.04 11.95
C ASN A 81 4.49 -2.29 11.95
N GLU A 82 4.15 -3.29 11.12
CA GLU A 82 4.99 -4.48 10.95
C GLU A 82 6.31 -4.19 10.23
N VAL A 83 6.31 -3.26 9.26
CA VAL A 83 7.54 -2.80 8.59
C VAL A 83 8.48 -2.12 9.57
N ILE A 84 7.97 -1.21 10.41
CA ILE A 84 8.77 -0.54 11.45
C ILE A 84 9.32 -1.58 12.42
N LYS A 85 8.48 -2.50 12.93
CA LYS A 85 8.93 -3.58 13.82
C LYS A 85 10.11 -4.36 13.24
N LYS A 86 10.00 -4.79 11.98
CA LYS A 86 11.04 -5.57 11.30
C LYS A 86 12.30 -4.76 11.00
N SER A 87 12.17 -3.47 10.78
CA SER A 87 13.28 -2.61 10.34
C SER A 87 14.09 -2.06 11.51
N THR A 88 13.44 -1.76 12.64
CA THR A 88 14.08 -1.10 13.79
C THR A 88 14.18 -1.97 15.03
N GLY A 89 13.29 -2.95 15.21
CA GLY A 89 13.18 -3.72 16.45
C GLY A 89 12.68 -2.93 17.67
N ASP A 90 12.23 -1.68 17.49
CA ASP A 90 11.77 -0.83 18.59
C ASP A 90 10.35 -1.22 19.03
N GLU A 91 10.25 -2.14 19.99
CA GLU A 91 8.98 -2.63 20.52
C GLU A 91 8.14 -1.54 21.19
N LYS A 92 8.75 -0.49 21.74
CA LYS A 92 8.01 0.61 22.38
C LYS A 92 7.29 1.42 21.31
N LEU A 93 7.99 1.80 20.24
CA LEU A 93 7.41 2.52 19.10
C LEU A 93 6.27 1.70 18.45
N VAL A 94 6.51 0.41 18.22
CA VAL A 94 5.52 -0.51 17.62
C VAL A 94 4.28 -0.64 18.50
N SER A 95 4.43 -0.70 19.82
CA SER A 95 3.32 -0.76 20.76
C SER A 95 2.45 0.50 20.71
N GLU A 96 3.09 1.69 20.71
CA GLU A 96 2.36 2.96 20.63
C GLU A 96 1.66 3.14 19.28
N MET A 97 2.33 2.80 18.17
CA MET A 97 1.71 2.84 16.85
C MET A 97 0.52 1.89 16.75
N ARG A 98 0.61 0.67 17.30
CA ARG A 98 -0.52 -0.27 17.34
C ARG A 98 -1.71 0.28 18.12
N LYS A 99 -1.49 0.96 19.26
CA LYS A 99 -2.57 1.62 20.02
C LYS A 99 -3.23 2.73 19.21
N PHE A 100 -2.42 3.56 18.54
CA PHE A 100 -2.92 4.60 17.65
C PHE A 100 -3.77 4.03 16.51
N ILE A 101 -3.29 3.00 15.84
CA ILE A 101 -4.01 2.33 14.75
C ILE A 101 -5.34 1.75 15.24
N LYS A 102 -5.36 1.11 16.42
CA LYS A 102 -6.60 0.59 17.02
C LYS A 102 -7.62 1.71 17.24
N LYS A 103 -7.19 2.85 17.79
CA LYS A 103 -8.07 4.02 17.98
C LYS A 103 -8.62 4.53 16.65
N LEU A 104 -7.77 4.67 15.63
CA LEU A 104 -8.21 5.07 14.29
C LEU A 104 -9.19 4.06 13.67
N GLY A 105 -8.95 2.75 13.84
CA GLY A 105 -9.85 1.72 13.33
C GLY A 105 -11.27 1.82 13.90
N ILE A 106 -11.40 2.20 15.18
CA ILE A 106 -12.70 2.49 15.79
C ILE A 106 -13.32 3.77 15.21
N MET A 107 -12.53 4.85 15.04
CA MET A 107 -13.01 6.12 14.47
C MET A 107 -13.44 5.99 13.01
N MET A 108 -12.84 5.05 12.27
CA MET A 108 -13.17 4.74 10.88
C MET A 108 -14.35 3.76 10.76
N ASP A 109 -14.94 3.30 11.87
CA ASP A 109 -15.96 2.24 11.88
C ASP A 109 -15.49 0.93 11.22
N VAL A 110 -14.18 0.69 11.23
CA VAL A 110 -13.55 -0.56 10.75
C VAL A 110 -13.47 -1.60 11.87
N LEU A 111 -13.31 -1.14 13.10
CA LEU A 111 -13.32 -1.98 14.30
C LEU A 111 -14.54 -1.65 15.16
N LYS A 112 -15.13 -2.70 15.76
CA LYS A 112 -16.13 -2.51 16.81
C LYS A 112 -15.44 -2.05 18.11
N LYS A 113 -16.15 -1.24 18.89
CA LYS A 113 -15.72 -0.80 20.23
C LYS A 113 -15.61 -1.97 21.19
#